data_AF-A0A067FV43-F1
#
_entry.id   AF-A0A067FV43-F1
#
_cell.length_a   1.000
_cell.length_b   1.000
_cell.length_c   1.000
_cell.angle_alpha   90.00
_cell.angle_beta   90.00
_cell.angle_gamma   90.00
#
_symmetry.space_group_name_H-M   'P 1'
#
loop_
_entity.id
_entity.type
_entity.pdbx_description
1 polymer ?
#
loop_
_entity_poly.entity_id
_entity_poly.type
_entity_poly.pdbx_seq_one_letter_code
_entity_poly.pdbx_strand_id
1 'polypeptide(L)'
;MGVSRNWVTFLRGLFLLLLICRSSGAEVITVDVRAAKNLLESGYGYLDVRTAEEFKEGHVDAAKIFNIPYMFNTPEGRVKNPDFLKKVRSLCKEEDRLVV
;
A
#
# COMPACT_ATOMS: atom_id res chain seq x y z
N MET A 1 44.54 -14.02 24.89
CA MET A 1 43.53 -13.00 24.48
C MET A 1 42.19 -13.71 24.34
N GLY A 2 41.39 -13.74 25.40
CA GLY A 2 40.12 -14.47 25.44
C GLY A 2 38.97 -13.58 24.99
N VAL A 3 38.40 -13.85 23.82
CA VAL A 3 37.15 -13.20 23.39
C VAL A 3 36.02 -13.77 24.24
N SER A 4 35.26 -12.90 24.92
CA SER A 4 34.16 -13.31 25.78
C SER A 4 33.05 -13.99 24.96
N ARG A 5 32.56 -15.14 25.43
CA ARG A 5 31.45 -15.88 24.78
C ARG A 5 30.17 -15.03 24.63
N ASN A 6 30.02 -14.00 25.46
CA ASN A 6 28.90 -13.04 25.43
C ASN A 6 28.94 -12.07 24.25
N TRP A 7 30.13 -11.70 23.74
CA TRP A 7 30.21 -10.86 22.54
C TRP A 7 29.79 -11.62 21.29
N VAL A 8 30.16 -12.91 21.20
CA VAL A 8 29.79 -13.77 20.08
C VAL A 8 28.28 -14.01 20.02
N THR A 9 27.62 -14.19 21.17
CA THR A 9 26.16 -14.34 21.23
C THR A 9 25.42 -13.04 20.93
N PHE A 10 25.94 -11.89 21.37
CA PHE A 10 25.37 -10.57 21.07
C PHE A 10 25.45 -10.23 19.57
N LEU A 11 26.60 -10.47 18.93
CA LEU A 11 26.79 -10.31 17.48
C LEU A 11 25.90 -11.28 16.67
N ARG A 12 25.70 -12.51 17.15
CA ARG A 12 24.76 -13.47 16.54
C ARG A 12 23.29 -13.04 16.68
N GLY A 13 22.90 -12.47 17.82
CA GLY A 13 21.54 -11.95 18.03
C GLY A 13 21.23 -10.73 17.15
N LEU A 14 22.19 -9.81 17.00
CA LEU A 14 22.07 -8.65 16.12
C LEU A 14 22.02 -9.04 14.63
N PHE A 15 22.76 -10.07 14.23
CA PHE A 15 22.72 -10.61 12.87
C PHE A 15 21.38 -11.28 12.54
N LEU A 16 20.76 -11.98 13.50
CA LEU A 16 19.40 -12.52 13.33
C LEU A 16 18.36 -11.40 13.16
N LEU A 17 18.50 -10.30 13.90
CA LEU A 17 17.61 -9.14 13.80
C LEU A 17 17.70 -8.45 12.42
N LEU A 18 18.91 -8.34 11.85
CA LEU A 18 19.15 -7.79 10.52
C LEU A 18 18.55 -8.65 9.39
N LEU A 19 18.41 -9.97 9.59
CA LEU A 19 17.77 -10.87 8.62
C LEU A 19 16.24 -10.73 8.58
N ILE A 20 15.61 -10.28 9.68
CA ILE A 20 14.15 -10.10 9.77
C ILE A 20 13.70 -8.82 9.03
N CYS A 21 14.57 -7.82 8.87
CA CYS A 21 14.24 -6.54 8.27
C CYS A 21 14.38 -6.50 6.73
N ARG A 22 14.30 -7.64 6.02
CA ARG A 22 14.28 -7.62 4.56
C ARG A 22 12.93 -7.11 4.05
N SER A 23 12.86 -5.82 3.77
CA SER A 23 11.81 -5.23 2.94
C SER A 23 11.94 -5.77 1.52
N SER A 24 11.18 -6.80 1.15
CA SER A 24 11.01 -7.14 -0.26
C SER A 24 10.18 -6.03 -0.91
N GLY A 25 10.79 -5.23 -1.78
CA GLY A 25 10.01 -4.31 -2.62
C GLY A 25 8.97 -5.12 -3.38
N ALA A 26 7.69 -4.92 -3.06
CA ALA A 26 6.61 -5.63 -3.72
C ALA A 26 6.52 -5.16 -5.18
N GLU A 27 6.51 -6.13 -6.10
CA GLU A 27 6.33 -5.86 -7.52
C GLU A 27 4.90 -5.38 -7.79
N VAL A 28 4.76 -4.26 -8.50
CA VAL A 28 3.45 -3.75 -8.94
C VAL A 28 3.11 -4.40 -10.28
N ILE A 29 2.10 -5.26 -10.30
CA ILE A 29 1.66 -5.99 -11.49
C ILE A 29 0.54 -5.21 -12.17
N THR A 30 0.71 -4.88 -13.45
CA THR A 30 -0.36 -4.31 -14.29
C THR A 30 -1.23 -5.43 -14.84
N VAL A 31 -2.56 -5.28 -14.73
CA VAL A 31 -3.54 -6.29 -15.16
C VAL A 31 -4.59 -5.66 -16.07
N ASP A 32 -5.25 -6.48 -16.89
CA ASP A 32 -6.41 -6.03 -17.67
C ASP A 32 -7.69 -5.93 -16.81
N VAL A 33 -8.73 -5.30 -17.35
CA VAL A 33 -10.01 -5.07 -16.67
C VAL A 33 -10.72 -6.35 -16.21
N ARG A 34 -10.60 -7.45 -16.95
CA ARG A 34 -11.22 -8.74 -16.56
C ARG A 34 -10.47 -9.37 -15.41
N ALA A 35 -9.13 -9.32 -15.47
CA ALA A 35 -8.29 -9.77 -14.36
C ALA A 35 -8.52 -8.92 -13.10
N ALA A 36 -8.61 -7.59 -13.22
CA ALA A 36 -8.96 -6.70 -12.10
C ALA A 36 -10.31 -7.08 -11.47
N LYS A 37 -11.35 -7.31 -12.29
CA LYS A 37 -12.66 -7.76 -11.79
C LYS A 37 -12.55 -9.06 -10.98
N ASN A 38 -11.85 -10.06 -11.51
CA ASN A 38 -11.66 -11.35 -10.83
C ASN A 38 -10.93 -11.17 -9.49
N LEU A 39 -9.95 -10.28 -9.42
CA LEU A 39 -9.22 -9.98 -8.17
C LEU A 39 -10.15 -9.34 -7.12
N LEU A 40 -11.00 -8.41 -7.52
CA LEU A 40 -11.99 -7.79 -6.63
C LEU A 40 -12.99 -8.83 -6.09
N GLU A 41 -13.49 -9.71 -6.95
CA GLU A 41 -14.34 -10.85 -6.55
C GLU A 41 -13.60 -11.83 -5.63
N SER A 42 -12.27 -11.92 -5.75
CA SER A 42 -11.39 -12.73 -4.88
C SER A 42 -11.04 -12.05 -3.54
N GLY A 43 -11.62 -10.88 -3.25
CA GLY A 43 -11.45 -10.15 -1.99
C GLY A 43 -10.29 -9.16 -1.95
N TYR A 44 -9.75 -8.76 -3.10
CA TYR A 44 -8.84 -7.60 -3.16
C TYR A 44 -9.63 -6.31 -2.91
N GLY A 45 -8.98 -5.32 -2.29
CA GLY A 45 -9.57 -3.99 -2.14
C GLY A 45 -9.40 -3.16 -3.41
N TYR A 46 -10.35 -2.27 -3.68
CA TYR A 46 -10.23 -1.27 -4.74
C TYR A 46 -9.89 0.09 -4.12
N LEU A 47 -8.77 0.69 -4.52
CA LEU A 47 -8.37 2.03 -4.14
C LEU A 47 -8.59 2.99 -5.31
N ASP A 48 -9.73 3.65 -5.32
CA ASP A 48 -10.04 4.66 -6.33
C ASP A 48 -9.29 5.96 -6.02
N VAL A 49 -8.30 6.29 -6.85
CA VAL A 49 -7.46 7.49 -6.68
C VAL A 49 -7.98 8.73 -7.41
N ARG A 50 -9.16 8.63 -8.04
CA ARG A 50 -9.83 9.74 -8.72
C ARG A 50 -10.35 10.77 -7.70
N THR A 51 -10.85 11.88 -8.21
CA THR A 51 -11.50 12.89 -7.36
C THR A 51 -12.76 12.35 -6.69
N ALA A 52 -13.16 12.97 -5.58
CA ALA A 52 -14.35 12.55 -4.85
C ALA A 52 -15.63 12.77 -5.67
N GLU A 53 -15.60 13.78 -6.54
CA GLU A 53 -16.68 14.12 -7.47
C GLU A 53 -16.85 13.00 -8.52
N GLU A 54 -15.78 12.59 -9.19
CA GLU A 54 -15.80 11.49 -10.16
C GLU A 54 -16.27 10.16 -9.53
N PHE A 55 -15.86 9.90 -8.28
CA PHE A 55 -16.29 8.71 -7.54
C PHE A 55 -17.79 8.74 -7.22
N LYS A 56 -18.32 9.91 -6.88
CA LYS A 56 -19.74 10.11 -6.58
C LYS A 56 -20.63 9.97 -7.82
N GLU A 57 -20.13 10.38 -8.98
CA GLU A 57 -20.81 10.19 -10.27
C GLU A 57 -20.91 8.71 -10.67
N GLY A 58 -19.94 7.90 -10.25
CA GLY A 58 -19.98 6.46 -10.41
C GLY A 58 -18.69 5.78 -10.01
N HIS A 59 -18.81 4.57 -9.47
CA HIS A 59 -17.68 3.74 -9.07
C HIS A 59 -18.01 2.26 -9.22
N VAL A 60 -16.97 1.44 -9.21
CA VAL A 60 -17.10 -0.01 -9.26
C VAL A 60 -17.77 -0.53 -7.99
N ASP A 61 -18.66 -1.50 -8.13
CA ASP A 61 -19.21 -2.24 -6.99
C ASP A 61 -18.19 -3.28 -6.52
N ALA A 62 -17.54 -3.00 -5.38
CA ALA A 62 -16.55 -3.88 -4.77
C ALA A 62 -16.75 -3.93 -3.25
N ALA A 63 -16.55 -5.12 -2.67
CA ALA A 63 -16.80 -5.34 -1.24
C ALA A 63 -15.94 -4.47 -0.31
N LYS A 64 -14.70 -4.16 -0.73
CA LYS A 64 -13.78 -3.27 -0.01
C LYS A 64 -13.31 -2.18 -0.97
N ILE A 65 -13.94 -1.02 -0.92
CA ILE A 65 -13.61 0.13 -1.78
C ILE A 65 -13.27 1.37 -0.95
N PHE A 66 -12.22 2.08 -1.35
CA PHE A 66 -11.84 3.36 -0.76
C PHE A 66 -11.62 4.37 -1.87
N ASN A 67 -12.18 5.57 -1.74
CA ASN A 67 -11.79 6.70 -2.57
C ASN A 67 -10.82 7.59 -1.78
N ILE A 68 -9.58 7.68 -2.26
CA ILE A 68 -8.56 8.56 -1.68
C ILE A 68 -7.93 9.32 -2.86
N PRO A 69 -8.40 10.54 -3.15
CA PRO A 69 -7.91 11.28 -4.31
C PRO A 69 -6.40 11.50 -4.25
N TYR A 70 -5.70 11.13 -5.32
CA TYR A 70 -4.27 11.42 -5.45
C TYR A 70 -4.01 12.90 -5.76
N MET A 71 -4.91 13.52 -6.52
CA MET A 71 -4.90 14.92 -6.90
C MET A 71 -6.24 15.56 -6.57
N PHE A 72 -6.22 16.85 -6.22
CA PHE A 72 -7.40 17.71 -6.14
C PHE A 72 -7.46 18.63 -7.36
N ASN A 73 -8.68 18.89 -7.82
CA ASN A 73 -8.93 19.95 -8.80
C ASN A 73 -9.10 21.27 -8.06
N THR A 74 -8.26 22.25 -8.36
CA THR A 74 -8.37 23.63 -7.87
C THR A 74 -8.52 24.59 -9.06
N PRO A 75 -8.97 25.84 -8.85
CA PRO A 75 -9.04 26.83 -9.93
C PRO A 75 -7.69 27.06 -10.66
N GLU A 76 -6.58 26.86 -9.95
CA GLU A 76 -5.21 27.02 -10.45
C GLU A 76 -4.66 25.75 -11.13
N GLY A 77 -5.41 24.64 -11.13
CA GLY A 77 -5.03 23.38 -11.76
C GLY A 77 -5.11 22.18 -10.82
N ARG A 78 -4.39 21.11 -11.13
CA ARG A 78 -4.37 19.90 -10.29
C ARG A 78 -3.25 19.98 -9.26
N VAL A 79 -3.60 19.83 -7.99
CA VAL A 79 -2.65 19.84 -6.87
C VAL A 79 -2.58 18.46 -6.23
N LYS A 80 -1.37 17.97 -5.94
CA LYS A 80 -1.18 16.69 -5.22
C LYS A 80 -1.79 16.77 -3.84
N ASN A 81 -2.50 15.72 -3.44
CA ASN A 81 -3.03 15.60 -2.09
C ASN A 81 -1.87 15.31 -1.11
N PRO A 82 -1.48 16.26 -0.22
CA PRO A 82 -0.36 16.05 0.70
C PRO A 82 -0.65 14.96 1.74
N ASP A 83 -1.93 14.69 2.01
CA ASP A 83 -2.38 13.69 2.97
C ASP A 83 -2.62 12.31 2.35
N PHE A 84 -2.33 12.11 1.05
CA PHE A 84 -2.64 10.86 0.34
C PHE A 84 -2.10 9.63 1.08
N LEU A 85 -0.78 9.59 1.33
CA LEU A 85 -0.15 8.46 2.00
C LEU A 85 -0.62 8.30 3.45
N LYS A 86 -0.89 9.40 4.15
CA LYS A 86 -1.40 9.38 5.53
C LYS A 86 -2.78 8.70 5.58
N LYS A 87 -3.67 9.07 4.66
CA LYS A 87 -5.01 8.48 4.56
C LYS A 87 -4.95 7.01 4.14
N VAL A 88 -4.14 6.66 3.14
CA VAL A 88 -3.93 5.27 2.72
C VAL A 88 -3.46 4.41 3.90
N ARG A 89 -2.43 4.86 4.65
CA ARG A 89 -1.92 4.13 5.82
C ARG A 89 -2.90 4.04 6.99
N SER A 90 -3.87 4.94 7.08
CA SER A 90 -4.90 4.89 8.13
C SER A 90 -6.02 3.89 7.83
N LEU A 91 -6.23 3.55 6.55
CA LEU A 91 -7.32 2.70 6.09
C LEU A 91 -6.85 1.33 5.58
N CYS A 92 -5.62 1.25 5.09
CA CYS A 92 -5.01 0.06 4.51
C CYS A 92 -3.81 -0.40 5.35
N LYS A 93 -3.71 -1.71 5.54
CA LYS A 93 -2.54 -2.36 6.14
C LYS A 93 -1.49 -2.66 5.07
N GLU A 94 -0.26 -2.95 5.48
CA GLU A 94 0.82 -3.27 4.54
C GLU A 94 0.57 -4.59 3.80
N GLU A 95 -0.19 -5.51 4.40
CA GLU A 95 -0.56 -6.80 3.84
C GLU A 95 -1.85 -6.74 3.00
N ASP A 96 -2.53 -5.58 2.96
CA ASP A 96 -3.74 -5.43 2.16
C ASP A 96 -3.39 -5.50 0.66
N ARG A 97 -4.06 -6.40 -0.04
CA ARG A 97 -3.91 -6.55 -1.49
C ARG A 97 -4.89 -5.62 -2.19
N LEU A 98 -4.34 -4.67 -2.94
CA LEU A 98 -5.10 -3.59 -3.56
C LEU A 98 -5.02 -3.65 -5.09
N VAL A 99 -6.12 -3.32 -5.74
CA VAL A 99 -6.21 -2.88 -7.13
C VAL A 99 -6.44 -1.37 -7.10
N VAL A 100 -5.71 -0.62 -7.92
CA VAL A 100 -5.69 0.86 -7.94
C VAL A 100 -6.10 1.35 -9.31
#